data_AF-A0A6P2P069-F1
#
_entry.id   AF-A0A6P2P069-F1
#
_cell.length_a   1.000
_cell.length_b   1.000
_cell.length_c   1.000
_cell.angle_alpha   90.00
_cell.angle_beta   90.00
_cell.angle_gamma   90.00
#
_symmetry.space_group_name_H-M   'P 1'
#
loop_
_entity.id
_entity.type
_entity.pdbx_description
1 polymer ?
#
loop_
_entity_poly.entity_id
_entity_poly.type
_entity_poly.pdbx_seq_one_letter_code
_entity_poly.pdbx_strand_id
1 'polypeptide(L)'
;MMLTRSLAAYLLLAGCIATAHAETYPPEVSRNIDKLQSKCARASNDPKAPACIEYKATLARTIPPAVQALMHQEEVVNEKCRNGPAPKLLPNGQYAPGSACAQREQLMKTLHQHGWCWGHTDMDSYLPGWVICHPGEWQ
;
A
#
# COMPACT_ATOMS: atom_id res chain seq x y z
N MET A 1 -8.75 -0.66 61.31
CA MET A 1 -9.03 -2.08 61.06
C MET A 1 -9.85 -2.17 59.80
N MET A 2 -9.31 -2.80 58.74
CA MET A 2 -9.96 -3.27 57.50
C MET A 2 -10.58 -2.18 56.58
N LEU A 3 -10.45 -2.17 55.26
CA LEU A 3 -9.79 -3.01 54.27
C LEU A 3 -9.83 -2.21 52.95
N THR A 4 -8.70 -2.21 52.24
CA THR A 4 -8.56 -1.77 50.84
C THR A 4 -9.46 -2.58 49.90
N ARG A 5 -9.95 -1.94 48.82
CA ARG A 5 -10.43 -2.48 47.50
C ARG A 5 -11.55 -1.57 46.97
N SER A 6 -11.58 -1.06 45.74
CA SER A 6 -10.85 -1.39 44.54
C SER A 6 -10.84 -0.17 43.61
N LEU A 7 -9.64 0.26 43.22
CA LEU A 7 -9.40 1.03 42.01
C LEU A 7 -9.67 0.11 40.82
N ALA A 8 -10.88 0.16 40.27
CA ALA A 8 -11.24 -0.59 39.06
C ALA A 8 -12.30 0.17 38.27
N ALA A 9 -11.98 1.40 37.86
CA ALA A 9 -12.83 2.19 36.97
C ALA A 9 -12.05 2.96 35.89
N TYR A 10 -10.76 2.66 35.72
CA TYR A 10 -9.91 3.21 34.66
C TYR A 10 -9.14 2.05 34.07
N LEU A 11 -9.67 1.39 33.02
CA LEU A 11 -8.91 0.53 32.07
C LEU A 11 -9.85 -0.19 31.09
N LEU A 12 -10.83 0.49 30.47
CA LEU A 12 -11.64 -0.11 29.39
C LEU A 12 -11.89 0.84 28.21
N LEU A 13 -10.88 1.63 27.84
CA LEU A 13 -10.89 2.39 26.57
C LEU A 13 -9.58 2.24 25.78
N ALA A 14 -8.80 1.19 26.04
CA ALA A 14 -7.65 0.79 25.24
C ALA A 14 -7.97 -0.54 24.55
N GLY A 15 -8.80 -0.50 23.51
CA GLY A 15 -9.25 -1.73 22.87
C GLY A 15 -9.97 -1.55 21.54
N CYS A 16 -9.72 -0.45 20.82
CA CYS A 16 -10.12 -0.31 19.41
C CYS A 16 -8.91 0.13 18.58
N ILE A 17 -7.75 -0.49 18.79
CA ILE A 17 -6.82 -0.62 17.67
C ILE A 17 -7.40 -1.76 16.88
N ALA A 18 -8.25 -1.43 15.91
CA ALA A 18 -8.56 -2.35 14.84
C ALA A 18 -7.21 -2.83 14.33
N THR A 19 -6.89 -4.09 14.61
CA THR A 19 -5.96 -4.84 13.79
C THR A 19 -6.53 -4.76 12.39
N ALA A 20 -6.12 -3.74 11.63
CA ALA A 20 -6.08 -3.80 10.19
C ALA A 20 -5.04 -4.90 9.90
N HIS A 21 -5.45 -6.15 10.13
CA HIS A 21 -4.84 -7.26 9.44
C HIS A 21 -4.97 -6.88 7.98
N ALA A 22 -3.84 -6.81 7.27
CA ALA A 22 -3.84 -6.86 5.82
C ALA A 22 -4.93 -7.88 5.44
N GLU A 23 -5.99 -7.44 4.77
CA GLU A 23 -6.88 -8.38 4.11
C GLU A 23 -6.01 -9.05 3.06
N THR A 24 -5.32 -10.12 3.47
CA THR A 24 -4.51 -10.92 2.58
C THR A 24 -5.50 -11.52 1.60
N TYR A 25 -5.37 -11.12 0.34
CA TYR A 25 -6.20 -11.68 -0.71
C TYR A 25 -6.12 -13.19 -0.68
N PRO A 26 -7.24 -13.89 -0.95
CA PRO A 26 -7.19 -15.33 -1.14
C PRO A 26 -6.06 -15.66 -2.14
N PRO A 27 -5.22 -16.67 -1.86
CA PRO A 27 -4.10 -17.03 -2.74
C PRO A 27 -4.48 -17.21 -4.22
N GLU A 28 -5.72 -17.60 -4.48
CA GLU A 28 -6.28 -17.74 -5.83
C GLU A 28 -6.41 -16.40 -6.55
N VAL A 29 -6.81 -15.34 -5.83
CA VAL A 29 -6.97 -13.99 -6.37
C VAL A 29 -5.60 -13.42 -6.74
N SER A 30 -4.61 -13.56 -5.85
CA SER A 30 -3.22 -13.14 -6.13
C SER A 30 -2.68 -13.87 -7.37
N ARG A 31 -2.77 -15.20 -7.41
CA ARG A 31 -2.27 -16.01 -8.54
C ARG A 31 -2.92 -15.65 -9.87
N ASN A 32 -4.22 -15.33 -9.86
CA ASN A 32 -4.92 -14.92 -11.07
C ASN A 32 -4.42 -13.56 -11.58
N ILE A 33 -4.20 -12.60 -10.67
CA ILE A 33 -3.65 -11.28 -11.01
C ILE A 33 -2.24 -11.42 -11.59
N ASP A 34 -1.36 -12.22 -10.96
CA ASP A 34 0.00 -12.48 -11.44
C ASP A 34 0.00 -13.08 -12.85
N LYS A 35 -0.90 -14.06 -13.09
CA LYS A 35 -1.07 -14.70 -14.40
C LYS A 35 -1.50 -13.71 -15.48
N LEU A 36 -2.45 -12.83 -15.16
CA LEU A 36 -2.93 -11.79 -16.09
C LEU A 36 -1.86 -10.75 -16.38
N GLN A 37 -1.10 -10.36 -15.35
CA GLN A 37 0.02 -9.45 -15.51
C GLN A 37 1.12 -10.03 -16.40
N SER A 38 1.51 -11.29 -16.18
CA SER A 38 2.51 -11.96 -17.03
C SER A 38 2.09 -12.02 -18.49
N LYS A 39 0.79 -12.23 -18.77
CA LYS A 39 0.24 -12.16 -20.13
C LYS A 39 0.32 -10.76 -20.72
N CYS A 40 0.01 -9.72 -19.94
CA CYS A 40 0.14 -8.33 -20.37
C CYS A 40 1.60 -7.98 -20.72
N ALA A 41 2.56 -8.38 -19.89
CA ALA A 41 3.99 -8.15 -20.12
C ALA A 41 4.47 -8.83 -21.42
N ARG A 42 4.12 -10.09 -21.64
CA ARG A 42 4.45 -10.81 -22.90
C ARG A 42 3.82 -10.18 -24.13
N ALA A 43 2.68 -9.50 -23.99
CA ALA A 43 1.96 -8.85 -25.06
C ALA A 43 2.42 -7.40 -25.33
N SER A 44 3.67 -7.06 -25.00
CA SER A 44 4.33 -5.75 -25.18
C SER A 44 4.01 -4.66 -24.15
N ASN A 45 3.24 -4.95 -23.09
CA ASN A 45 2.76 -3.93 -22.15
C ASN A 45 1.88 -2.85 -22.81
N ASP A 46 1.37 -3.06 -24.03
CA ASP A 46 0.45 -2.13 -24.68
C ASP A 46 -0.84 -2.01 -23.84
N PRO A 47 -1.19 -0.82 -23.33
CA PRO A 47 -2.40 -0.63 -22.53
C PRO A 47 -3.69 -0.97 -23.27
N LYS A 48 -3.66 -1.06 -24.61
CA LYS A 48 -4.78 -1.45 -25.47
C LYS A 48 -4.80 -2.95 -25.78
N ALA A 49 -3.76 -3.70 -25.43
CA ALA A 49 -3.75 -5.15 -25.62
C ALA A 49 -4.82 -5.81 -24.72
N PRO A 50 -5.59 -6.79 -25.24
CA PRO A 50 -6.66 -7.43 -24.46
C PRO A 50 -6.21 -7.97 -23.10
N ALA A 51 -5.02 -8.58 -23.03
CA ALA A 51 -4.46 -9.10 -21.78
C ALA A 51 -4.19 -7.99 -20.74
N CYS A 52 -3.76 -6.81 -21.19
CA CYS A 52 -3.53 -5.66 -20.32
C CYS A 52 -4.83 -5.00 -19.86
N ILE A 53 -5.85 -4.96 -20.73
CA ILE A 53 -7.20 -4.50 -20.37
C ILE A 53 -7.80 -5.42 -19.29
N GLU A 54 -7.73 -6.74 -19.49
CA GLU A 54 -8.24 -7.74 -18.55
C GLU A 54 -7.51 -7.69 -17.20
N TYR A 55 -6.18 -7.57 -17.23
CA TYR A 55 -5.37 -7.36 -16.04
C TYR A 55 -5.81 -6.13 -15.25
N LYS A 56 -5.88 -4.95 -15.90
CA LYS A 56 -6.28 -3.70 -15.25
C LYS A 56 -7.70 -3.77 -14.68
N ALA A 57 -8.64 -4.35 -15.43
CA ALA A 57 -10.02 -4.50 -14.98
C ALA A 57 -10.13 -5.44 -13.76
N THR A 58 -9.36 -6.53 -13.75
CA THR A 58 -9.35 -7.49 -12.63
C THR A 58 -8.73 -6.88 -11.39
N LEU A 59 -7.60 -6.17 -11.55
CA LEU A 59 -6.95 -5.46 -10.47
C LEU A 59 -7.88 -4.41 -9.86
N ALA A 60 -8.53 -3.60 -10.70
CA ALA A 60 -9.46 -2.55 -10.25
C ALA A 60 -10.66 -3.09 -9.44
N ARG A 61 -11.18 -4.28 -9.79
CA ARG A 61 -12.26 -4.93 -9.02
C ARG A 61 -11.78 -5.52 -7.69
N THR A 62 -10.47 -5.73 -7.56
CA THR A 62 -9.86 -6.37 -6.39
C THR A 62 -9.44 -5.34 -5.35
N ILE A 63 -9.08 -4.11 -5.75
CA ILE A 63 -8.69 -3.04 -4.84
C ILE A 63 -9.88 -2.64 -3.95
N PRO A 64 -9.78 -2.70 -2.60
CA PRO A 64 -10.84 -2.27 -1.72
C PRO A 64 -10.92 -0.73 -1.76
N PRO A 65 -12.11 -0.12 -1.64
CA PRO A 65 -12.27 1.33 -1.77
C PRO A 65 -11.36 2.15 -0.84
N ALA A 66 -11.10 1.66 0.38
CA ALA A 66 -10.20 2.31 1.32
C ALA A 66 -8.75 2.34 0.81
N VAL A 67 -8.25 1.24 0.22
CA VAL A 67 -6.91 1.20 -0.38
C VAL A 67 -6.88 2.05 -1.65
N GLN A 68 -7.94 2.04 -2.46
CA GLN A 68 -8.01 2.90 -3.64
C GLN A 68 -7.88 4.39 -3.28
N ALA A 69 -8.51 4.82 -2.17
CA ALA A 69 -8.36 6.18 -1.66
C ALA A 69 -6.92 6.46 -1.20
N LEU A 70 -6.26 5.50 -0.54
CA LEU A 70 -4.85 5.61 -0.15
C LEU A 70 -3.92 5.71 -1.37
N MET A 71 -4.13 4.91 -2.41
CA MET A 71 -3.36 4.97 -3.65
C MET A 71 -3.51 6.33 -4.34
N HIS A 72 -4.74 6.85 -4.41
CA HIS A 72 -4.99 8.17 -4.98
C HIS A 72 -4.32 9.29 -4.16
N GLN A 73 -4.37 9.18 -2.83
CA GLN A 73 -3.69 10.12 -1.95
C GLN A 73 -2.16 10.05 -2.14
N GLU A 74 -1.60 8.85 -2.29
CA GLU A 74 -0.17 8.66 -2.57
C GLU A 74 0.21 9.32 -3.89
N GLU A 75 -0.58 9.13 -4.96
CA GLU A 75 -0.33 9.75 -6.27
C GLU A 75 -0.28 11.28 -6.17
N VAL A 76 -1.27 11.89 -5.52
CA VAL A 76 -1.34 13.35 -5.33
C VAL A 76 -0.15 13.88 -4.51
N VAL A 77 0.25 13.15 -3.46
CA VAL A 77 1.36 13.56 -2.60
C VAL A 77 2.71 13.29 -3.28
N ASN A 78 2.83 12.23 -4.08
CA ASN A 78 4.00 11.91 -4.88
C ASN A 78 4.27 12.99 -5.92
N GLU A 79 3.23 13.46 -6.61
CA GLU A 79 3.34 14.59 -7.54
C GLU A 79 3.89 15.84 -6.84
N LYS A 80 3.38 16.16 -5.64
CA LYS A 80 3.90 17.27 -4.83
C LYS A 80 5.33 17.03 -4.35
N CYS A 81 5.70 15.81 -4.04
CA CYS A 81 7.07 15.46 -3.64
C CYS A 81 8.05 15.63 -4.81
N ARG A 82 7.66 15.24 -6.03
CA ARG A 82 8.50 15.31 -7.23
C ARG A 82 8.64 16.72 -7.77
N ASN A 83 7.55 17.48 -7.77
CA ASN A 83 7.47 18.79 -8.44
C ASN A 83 7.43 19.97 -7.46
N GLY A 84 7.45 19.70 -6.16
CA GLY A 84 7.49 20.71 -5.11
C GLY A 84 8.92 21.13 -4.72
N PRO A 85 9.05 21.99 -3.69
CA PRO A 85 10.33 22.37 -3.14
C PRO A 85 11.12 21.15 -2.64
N ALA A 86 12.44 21.17 -2.85
CA ALA A 86 13.31 20.11 -2.35
C ALA A 86 13.13 19.96 -0.82
N PRO A 87 12.74 18.77 -0.33
CA PRO A 87 12.50 18.57 1.08
C PRO A 87 13.81 18.60 1.86
N LYS A 88 13.76 19.10 3.10
CA LYS A 88 14.89 18.96 4.03
C LYS A 88 15.06 17.49 4.39
N LEU A 89 16.29 16.98 4.27
CA LEU A 89 16.67 15.67 4.80
C LEU A 89 17.21 15.83 6.22
N LEU A 90 16.84 14.90 7.10
CA LEU A 90 17.43 14.74 8.43
C LEU A 90 18.78 14.02 8.31
N PRO A 91 19.68 14.10 9.32
CA PRO A 91 20.98 13.42 9.29
C PRO A 91 20.90 11.89 9.10
N ASN A 92 19.76 11.27 9.41
CA ASN A 92 19.51 9.84 9.21
C ASN A 92 18.99 9.49 7.80
N GLY A 93 18.98 10.44 6.87
CA GLY A 93 18.51 10.25 5.49
C GLY A 93 17.00 10.28 5.31
N GLN A 94 16.21 10.47 6.38
CA GLN A 94 14.74 10.58 6.28
C GLN A 94 14.33 11.99 5.90
N TYR A 95 13.20 12.13 5.20
CA TYR A 95 12.60 13.44 4.99
C TYR A 95 12.13 14.05 6.30
N ALA A 96 12.32 15.37 6.44
CA ALA A 96 11.79 16.10 7.58
C ALA A 96 10.26 15.95 7.66
N PRO A 97 9.70 15.75 8.87
CA PRO A 97 8.27 15.67 9.07
C PRO A 97 7.52 16.86 8.46
N GLY A 98 6.34 16.61 7.92
CA GLY A 98 5.49 17.63 7.30
C GLY A 98 5.79 17.91 5.83
N SER A 99 6.94 17.47 5.29
CA SER A 99 7.19 17.53 3.85
C SER A 99 6.27 16.58 3.06
N ALA A 100 5.98 16.90 1.79
CA ALA A 100 5.22 16.01 0.91
C ALA A 100 5.90 14.64 0.76
N CYS A 101 7.24 14.60 0.70
CA CYS A 101 7.97 13.35 0.59
C CYS A 101 7.88 12.49 1.85
N ALA A 102 7.91 13.08 3.05
CA ALA A 102 7.66 12.34 4.29
C ALA A 102 6.22 11.78 4.35
N GLN A 103 5.23 12.56 3.89
CA GLN A 103 3.84 12.09 3.81
C GLN A 103 3.69 10.94 2.80
N ARG A 104 4.35 11.04 1.65
CA ARG A 104 4.38 9.96 0.65
C ARG A 104 4.96 8.68 1.24
N GLU A 105 6.09 8.75 1.93
CA GLU A 105 6.70 7.58 2.58
C GLU A 105 5.76 6.93 3.59
N GLN A 106 5.02 7.74 4.35
CA GLN A 106 4.02 7.21 5.28
C GLN A 106 2.87 6.51 4.55
N LEU A 107 2.37 7.07 3.45
CA LEU A 107 1.33 6.45 2.62
C LEU A 107 1.81 5.13 2.00
N MET A 108 3.04 5.09 1.48
CA MET A 108 3.62 3.84 0.96
C MET A 108 3.72 2.77 2.05
N LYS A 109 4.13 3.12 3.27
CA LYS A 109 4.14 2.19 4.40
C LYS A 109 2.74 1.66 4.73
N THR A 110 1.74 2.54 4.75
CA THR A 110 0.35 2.13 4.98
C THR A 110 -0.13 1.19 3.86
N LEU A 111 0.16 1.49 2.60
CA LEU A 111 -0.19 0.62 1.46
C LEU A 111 0.50 -0.75 1.57
N HIS A 112 1.77 -0.81 1.95
CA HIS A 112 2.46 -2.07 2.23
C HIS A 112 1.79 -2.86 3.38
N GLN A 113 1.36 -2.18 4.45
CA GLN A 113 0.60 -2.81 5.55
C GLN A 113 -0.75 -3.38 5.09
N HIS A 114 -1.32 -2.86 4.01
CA HIS A 114 -2.51 -3.41 3.37
C HIS A 114 -2.19 -4.47 2.31
N GLY A 115 -0.93 -4.90 2.17
CA GLY A 115 -0.51 -5.90 1.20
C GLY A 115 -0.38 -5.38 -0.23
N TRP A 116 -0.15 -4.08 -0.42
CA TRP A 116 0.00 -3.45 -1.74
C TRP A 116 1.41 -2.92 -1.94
N CYS A 117 2.08 -3.38 -3.00
CA CYS A 117 3.45 -3.06 -3.36
C CYS A 117 3.48 -2.25 -4.66
N TRP A 118 4.48 -1.37 -4.79
CA TRP A 118 4.70 -0.60 -6.00
C TRP A 118 5.53 -1.40 -7.01
N GLY A 119 4.84 -2.21 -7.82
CA GLY A 119 5.45 -3.28 -8.61
C GLY A 119 5.96 -4.45 -7.76
N HIS A 120 6.47 -5.48 -8.43
CA HIS A 120 7.24 -6.56 -7.80
C HIS A 120 8.72 -6.42 -8.17
N THR A 121 9.58 -7.05 -7.38
CA THR A 121 11.03 -7.12 -7.66
C THR A 121 11.38 -7.82 -8.97
N ASP A 122 10.50 -8.68 -9.49
CA ASP A 122 10.66 -9.43 -10.74
C ASP A 122 9.93 -8.78 -11.93
N MET A 123 9.28 -7.64 -11.74
CA MET A 123 8.68 -6.88 -12.83
C MET A 123 9.71 -6.03 -13.57
N ASP A 124 9.63 -6.07 -14.90
CA ASP A 124 10.27 -5.06 -15.74
C ASP A 124 9.70 -3.67 -15.41
N SER A 125 10.59 -2.74 -15.07
CA SER A 125 10.32 -1.41 -14.49
C SER A 125 9.54 -0.43 -15.38
N TYR A 126 9.03 -0.87 -16.53
CA TYR A 126 8.40 0.00 -17.53
C TYR A 126 6.93 0.36 -17.22
N LEU A 127 6.24 -0.42 -16.37
CA LEU A 127 4.88 -0.10 -15.91
C LEU A 127 4.76 -0.24 -14.38
N PRO A 128 5.46 0.61 -13.60
CA PRO A 128 5.34 0.56 -12.16
C PRO A 128 3.93 1.03 -11.77
N GLY A 129 3.28 0.26 -10.90
CA GLY A 129 1.96 0.56 -10.38
C GLY A 129 1.66 -0.29 -9.16
N TRP A 130 0.61 0.06 -8.41
CA TRP A 130 0.21 -0.70 -7.23
C TRP A 130 -0.30 -2.09 -7.61
N VAL A 131 0.29 -3.11 -7.02
CA VAL A 131 -0.08 -4.53 -7.15
C VAL A 131 -0.17 -5.17 -5.77
N ILE A 132 -0.81 -6.34 -5.69
CA ILE A 132 -0.79 -7.12 -4.45
C ILE A 132 0.64 -7.58 -4.22
N CYS A 133 1.21 -7.38 -3.03
CA CYS A 133 2.57 -7.83 -2.70
C CYS A 133 2.74 -9.35 -2.79
N HIS A 134 3.91 -9.82 -3.20
CA HIS A 134 4.29 -11.22 -3.00
C HIS A 134 4.56 -11.53 -1.52
N PRO A 135 4.45 -12.80 -1.11
CA PRO A 135 4.89 -13.22 0.21
C PRO A 135 6.34 -12.80 0.48
N GLY A 136 6.56 -11.98 1.51
CA GLY A 136 7.89 -11.50 1.91
C GLY A 136 8.30 -10.12 1.39
N GLU A 137 7.54 -9.51 0.46
CA GLU A 137 7.85 -8.15 -0.04
C GLU A 137 7.43 -7.02 0.94
N TRP A 138 6.71 -7.36 2.01
CA TRP A 138 6.19 -6.41 3.01
C TRP A 138 6.87 -6.50 4.38
N GLN A 139 7.92 -7.32 4.53
CA GLN A 139 8.66 -7.55 5.79
C GLN A 139 9.75 -6.49 6.05
#